data_AF-A0A6M6IAW1-F1
#
_entry.id   AF-A0A6M6IAW1-F1
#
_cell.length_a   1.000
_cell.length_b   1.000
_cell.length_c   1.000
_cell.angle_alpha   90.00
_cell.angle_beta   90.00
_cell.angle_gamma   90.00
#
_symmetry.space_group_name_H-M   'P 1'
#
loop_
_entity.id
_entity.type
_entity.pdbx_description
1 polymer ?
#
loop_
_entity_poly.entity_id
_entity_poly.type
_entity_poly.pdbx_seq_one_letter_code
_entity_poly.pdbx_strand_id
1 'polypeptide(L)' 'MSDWDFLHEMHDRGYSSADIADAAGCGYAPWEAVHIAEQETKDALKELQAMRSAQEISREEFFKAREKILGHGRL' A
#
# COMPACT_ATOMS: atom_id res chain seq x y z
N MET A 1 -10.49 -19.38 -5.78
CA MET A 1 -9.54 -18.54 -6.54
C MET A 1 -8.18 -18.87 -5.98
N SER A 2 -7.25 -19.34 -6.81
CA SER A 2 -5.92 -19.76 -6.33
C SER A 2 -5.07 -18.53 -6.07
N ASP A 3 -4.36 -18.48 -4.94
CA ASP A 3 -3.39 -17.45 -4.56
C ASP A 3 -2.22 -17.25 -5.55
N TRP A 4 -2.29 -17.85 -6.75
CA TRP A 4 -1.28 -17.82 -7.80
C TRP A 4 -1.83 -17.42 -9.17
N ASP A 5 -3.11 -17.05 -9.27
CA ASP A 5 -3.75 -16.64 -10.53
C ASP A 5 -3.04 -15.43 -11.15
N PHE A 6 -2.55 -14.52 -10.29
CA PHE A 6 -1.79 -13.36 -10.72
C PHE A 6 -0.47 -13.72 -11.41
N LEU A 7 0.15 -14.87 -11.12
CA LEU A 7 1.38 -15.32 -11.79
C LEU A 7 1.12 -15.67 -13.25
N HIS A 8 -0.03 -16.27 -13.54
CA HIS A 8 -0.46 -16.54 -14.91
C HIS A 8 -0.77 -15.23 -15.64
N GLU A 9 -1.40 -14.27 -14.95
CA GLU A 9 -1.67 -12.94 -15.49
C GLU A 9 -0.37 -12.15 -15.75
N MET A 10 0.65 -12.31 -14.91
CA MET A 10 1.99 -11.74 -15.13
C MET A 10 2.64 -12.34 -16.38
N HIS A 11 2.54 -13.65 -16.56
CA HIS A 11 3.04 -14.29 -17.77
C HIS A 11 2.31 -13.80 -19.03
N ASP A 12 0.98 -13.65 -18.98
CA ASP A 12 0.18 -13.16 -20.11
C ASP A 12 0.49 -11.70 -20.48
N ARG A 13 0.71 -10.86 -19.46
CA ARG A 13 1.14 -9.45 -19.62
C ARG A 13 2.60 -9.31 -20.08
N GLY A 14 3.36 -10.40 -20.18
CA GLY A 14 4.73 -10.41 -20.69
C GLY A 14 5.80 -10.05 -19.67
N TYR A 15 5.54 -10.24 -18.37
CA TYR A 15 6.57 -10.08 -17.33
C TYR A 15 7.69 -11.11 -17.48
N SER A 16 8.90 -10.75 -17.05
CA SER A 16 10.03 -11.67 -17.10
C SER A 16 9.86 -12.81 -16.10
N SER A 17 10.47 -13.97 -16.39
CA SER A 17 10.47 -15.11 -15.46
C SER A 17 11.07 -14.75 -14.10
N ALA A 18 12.00 -13.78 -14.05
CA ALA A 18 12.54 -13.25 -12.81
C ALA A 18 11.48 -12.50 -11.98
N ASP A 19 10.68 -11.65 -12.63
CA ASP A 19 9.62 -10.87 -11.97
C ASP A 19 8.51 -11.79 -11.45
N ILE A 20 8.17 -12.83 -12.21
CA ILE A 20 7.18 -13.84 -11.82
C ILE A 20 7.69 -14.67 -10.63
N ALA A 21 8.97 -15.05 -10.63
CA ALA A 21 9.58 -15.78 -9.51
C ALA A 21 9.66 -14.93 -8.23
N ASP A 22 9.94 -13.64 -8.36
CA ASP A 22 9.93 -12.69 -7.25
C ASP A 22 8.53 -12.55 -6.66
N ALA A 23 7.53 -12.33 -7.52
CA ALA A 23 6.13 -12.24 -7.10
C ALA A 23 5.60 -13.56 -6.51
N ALA A 24 6.09 -14.71 -7.00
CA ALA A 24 5.80 -16.02 -6.42
C ALA A 24 6.42 -16.20 -5.02
N GLY A 25 7.59 -15.60 -4.76
CA GLY A 25 8.22 -15.58 -3.44
C GLY A 25 7.55 -14.60 -2.46
N CYS A 26 7.08 -13.47 -2.97
CA CYS A 26 6.38 -12.45 -2.20
C CYS A 26 4.91 -12.79 -1.92
N GLY A 27 4.27 -13.58 -2.79
CA GLY A 27 2.86 -13.97 -2.68
C GLY A 27 1.86 -12.89 -3.13
N TYR A 28 2.32 -11.87 -3.87
CA TYR A 28 1.48 -10.82 -4.44
C TYR A 28 2.07 -10.32 -5.76
N ALA A 29 1.22 -9.84 -6.66
CA ALA A 29 1.70 -9.26 -7.93
C ALA A 29 2.32 -7.86 -7.73
N PRO A 30 3.19 -7.39 -8.64
CA PRO A 30 3.74 -6.04 -8.58
C PRO A 30 2.68 -4.92 -8.59
N TRP A 31 1.57 -5.13 -9.30
CA TRP A 31 0.45 -4.18 -9.30
C TRP A 31 -0.40 -4.27 -8.02
N GLU A 32 -0.42 -5.42 -7.36
CA GLU A 32 -1.02 -5.55 -6.04
C GLU A 32 -0.16 -4.87 -4.98
N ALA A 33 1.17 -4.87 -5.12
CA ALA A 33 2.07 -4.12 -4.25
C ALA A 33 1.76 -2.61 -4.24
N VAL A 34 1.40 -2.04 -5.40
CA VAL A 34 0.95 -0.64 -5.51
C VAL A 34 -0.34 -0.42 -4.72
N HIS A 35 -1.30 -1.32 -4.86
CA HIS A 35 -2.55 -1.24 -4.12
C HIS A 35 -2.37 -1.46 -2.61
N ILE A 36 -1.43 -2.30 -2.18
CA ILE A 36 -1.09 -2.51 -0.77
C ILE A 36 -0.53 -1.21 -0.19
N ALA A 37 0.44 -0.56 -0.84
CA ALA A 37 0.98 0.72 -0.38
C ALA A 37 -0.06 1.86 -0.34
N GLU A 38 -0.95 1.92 -1.33
CA GLU A 38 -2.08 2.86 -1.33
C GLU A 38 -3.10 2.55 -0.24
N GLN A 39 -3.30 1.28 0.08
CA GLN A 39 -4.23 0.84 1.12
C GLN A 39 -3.66 1.16 2.50
N GLU A 40 -2.38 0.87 2.74
CA GLU A 40 -1.68 1.21 3.99
C GLU A 40 -1.71 2.71 4.28
N THR A 41 -1.48 3.55 3.26
CA THR A 41 -1.60 5.01 3.41
C THR A 41 -3.03 5.46 3.69
N LYS A 42 -4.04 4.87 3.03
CA LYS A 42 -5.46 5.16 3.31
C LYS A 42 -5.85 4.74 4.73
N ASP A 43 -5.42 3.57 5.19
CA ASP A 43 -5.72 3.07 6.53
C ASP A 43 -5.03 3.93 7.61
N ALA A 44 -3.76 4.32 7.41
CA ALA A 44 -3.07 5.23 8.31
C ALA A 44 -3.74 6.61 8.38
N LEU A 45 -4.24 7.14 7.26
CA LEU A 45 -5.02 8.38 7.23
C LEU A 45 -6.35 8.25 7.96
N LYS A 46 -7.03 7.10 7.81
CA LYS A 46 -8.30 6.81 8.45
C LYS A 46 -8.15 6.69 9.97
N GLU A 47 -7.08 6.05 10.44
CA GLU A 47 -6.75 5.95 11.87
C GLU A 47 -6.46 7.33 12.47
N LEU A 48 -5.65 8.16 11.81
CA LEU A 48 -5.44 9.55 12.23
C LEU A 48 -6.74 10.37 12.27
N GLN A 49 -7.61 10.16 11.29
CA GLN A 49 -8.91 10.82 11.27
C GLN A 49 -9.79 10.36 12.43
N ALA A 50 -9.74 9.08 12.79
CA ALA A 50 -10.45 8.52 13.94
C ALA A 50 -9.94 9.14 15.25
N MET A 51 -8.62 9.19 15.47
CA MET A 51 -8.00 9.85 16.64
C MET A 51 -8.40 11.33 16.75
N ARG A 52 -8.44 12.05 15.62
CA ARG A 52 -8.90 13.45 15.57
C ARG A 52 -10.39 13.56 15.89
N SER A 53 -11.21 12.62 15.43
CA SER A 53 -12.64 12.59 15.71
C SER A 53 -12.95 12.24 17.17
N ALA A 54 -12.09 11.44 17.80
CA ALA A 54 -12.13 11.11 19.22
C ALA A 54 -11.56 12.21 20.13
N GLN A 55 -11.08 13.33 19.57
CA GLN A 55 -10.38 14.41 20.27
C GLN A 55 -9.09 13.94 21.00
N GLU A 56 -8.53 12.80 20.62
CA GLU A 56 -7.28 12.28 21.20
C GLU A 56 -6.05 13.06 20.74
N ILE A 57 -6.14 13.70 19.57
CA ILE A 57 -5.08 14.53 18.99
C ILE A 57 -5.61 15.92 18.63
N SER A 58 -4.78 16.94 18.80
CA SER A 58 -5.11 18.31 18.39
C SER A 58 -5.15 18.44 16.85
N ARG A 59 -5.84 19.46 16.34
CA ARG A 59 -5.89 19.78 14.90
C ARG A 59 -4.48 19.94 14.31
N GLU A 60 -3.56 20.52 15.07
CA GLU A 60 -2.17 20.74 14.67
C GLU A 60 -1.40 19.42 14.55
N GLU A 61 -1.61 18.50 15.49
CA GLU A 61 -1.00 17.17 15.46
C GLU A 61 -1.53 16.33 14.31
N PHE A 62 -2.83 16.42 14.01
CA PHE A 62 -3.43 15.77 12.85
C PHE A 62 -2.81 16.24 11.53
N PHE A 63 -2.59 17.55 11.35
CA PHE A 63 -1.95 18.07 10.14
C PHE A 63 -0.49 17.61 10.03
N LYS A 64 0.27 17.65 11.13
CA LYS A 64 1.66 17.19 11.16
C LYS A 64 1.79 15.70 10.86
N ALA A 65 0.90 14.88 11.42
CA ALA A 65 0.88 13.44 11.18
C ALA A 65 0.44 13.10 9.74
N ARG A 66 -0.56 13.80 9.21
CA ARG A 66 -0.95 13.69 7.79
C ARG A 66 0.19 14.07 6.85
N GLU A 67 0.87 15.18 7.14
CA GLU A 67 2.01 15.64 6.34
C GLU A 67 3.15 14.63 6.38
N LYS A 68 3.38 13.97 7.52
CA LYS A 68 4.38 12.89 7.63
C LYS A 68 4.03 11.68 6.77
N ILE A 69 2.76 11.29 6.72
CA ILE A 69 2.28 10.15 5.89
C ILE A 69 2.36 10.50 4.40
N LEU A 70 1.93 11.69 4.01
CA LEU A 70 1.91 12.15 2.61
C LEU A 70 3.30 12.62 2.11
N GLY A 71 4.17 13.05 3.02
CA GLY A 71 5.48 13.63 2.73
C GLY A 71 6.62 12.61 2.63
N HIS A 72 6.37 11.34 2.93
CA HIS A 72 7.40 10.28 2.82
C HIS A 72 7.69 9.84 1.36
N GLY A 73 6.99 10.41 0.37
CA GLY A 73 7.22 10.14 -1.07
C GLY A 73 8.24 11.07 -1.75
N ARG A 74 9.05 11.82 -0.99
CA ARG A 74 10.08 12.71 -1.55
C ARG A 74 11.43 12.41 -0.90
N LEU A 75 12.10 11.38 -1.39
CA LEU A 75 13.56 11.24 -1.49
C LEU A 75 13.89 10.00 -2.32
#